data_AF-K8W8V6-F1
#
_entry.id   AF-K8W8V6-F1
#
_cell.length_a   1.000
_cell.length_b   1.000
_cell.length_c   1.000
_cell.angle_alpha   90.00
_cell.angle_beta   90.00
_cell.angle_gamma   90.00
#
_symmetry.space_group_name_H-M   'P 1'
#
loop_
_entity.id
_entity.type
_entity.pdbx_description
1 polymer ?
#
loop_
_entity_poly.entity_id
_entity_poly.type
_entity_poly.pdbx_seq_one_letter_code
_entity_poly.pdbx_strand_id
1 'polypeptide(L)'
;MSNTSPSYIMYGIKNCDTIKKARRYLEDNGIDYKFHDYRVDGIDDALLSQFIEKLGWEVLVNKRGTTWRKLSDSEKNAVVDAASATKILLAEPAMIKRPILVSSDGCYLVGFSIDEYNQFTK
;
A
#
# COMPACT_ATOMS: atom_id res chain seq x y z
N MET A 1 -24.71 -20.41 -3.95
CA MET A 1 -23.66 -19.99 -2.99
C MET A 1 -22.91 -18.87 -3.65
N SER A 2 -23.22 -17.63 -3.29
CA SER A 2 -22.67 -16.44 -3.94
C SER A 2 -21.23 -16.27 -3.49
N ASN A 3 -20.27 -16.52 -4.38
CA ASN A 3 -18.87 -16.11 -4.18
C ASN A 3 -18.82 -14.59 -4.39
N THR A 4 -19.08 -13.83 -3.33
CA THR A 4 -18.85 -12.38 -3.34
C THR A 4 -17.36 -12.16 -3.16
N SER A 5 -16.66 -11.85 -4.24
CA SER A 5 -15.30 -11.31 -4.14
C SER A 5 -15.37 -9.99 -3.37
N PRO A 6 -14.40 -9.70 -2.47
CA PRO A 6 -14.43 -8.48 -1.69
C PRO A 6 -14.34 -7.26 -2.61
N SER A 7 -15.14 -6.24 -2.32
CA SER A 7 -15.19 -4.99 -3.11
C SER A 7 -13.86 -4.25 -3.11
N TYR A 8 -13.03 -4.45 -2.08
CA TYR A 8 -11.73 -3.83 -1.94
C TYR A 8 -10.66 -4.79 -1.42
N ILE A 9 -9.40 -4.51 -1.76
CA ILE A 9 -8.22 -5.12 -1.16
C ILE A 9 -7.36 -4.01 -0.56
N MET A 10 -7.07 -4.09 0.73
CA MET A 10 -6.17 -3.19 1.43
C MET A 10 -4.82 -3.87 1.64
N TYR A 11 -3.77 -3.24 1.14
CA TYR A 11 -2.40 -3.70 1.30
C TYR A 11 -1.65 -2.85 2.34
N GLY A 12 -0.86 -3.52 3.19
CA GLY A 12 -0.07 -2.82 4.19
C GLY A 12 0.63 -3.73 5.19
N ILE A 13 0.82 -3.22 6.40
CA ILE A 13 1.40 -3.98 7.53
C ILE A 13 0.48 -3.76 8.73
N LYS A 14 -0.01 -4.84 9.33
CA LYS A 14 -1.04 -4.82 10.39
C LYS A 14 -0.69 -3.90 11.56
N ASN A 15 0.57 -3.88 11.97
CA ASN A 15 1.06 -3.09 13.10
C ASN A 15 1.45 -1.65 12.68
N CYS A 16 0.51 -0.92 12.08
CA CYS A 16 0.66 0.48 11.71
C CYS A 16 -0.63 1.25 12.04
N ASP A 17 -0.54 2.39 12.73
CA ASP A 17 -1.72 3.11 13.20
C ASP A 17 -2.61 3.62 12.05
N THR A 18 -2.01 4.03 10.93
CA THR A 18 -2.76 4.39 9.71
C THR A 18 -3.55 3.21 9.16
N ILE A 19 -2.97 2.00 9.17
CA ILE A 19 -3.68 0.77 8.77
C ILE A 19 -4.85 0.49 9.72
N LYS A 20 -4.64 0.57 11.03
CA LYS A 20 -5.70 0.36 12.01
C LYS A 20 -6.87 1.33 11.80
N LYS A 21 -6.57 2.62 11.56
CA LYS A 21 -7.57 3.65 11.28
C LYS A 21 -8.35 3.38 10.00
N ALA A 22 -7.66 3.02 8.91
CA ALA A 22 -8.29 2.71 7.63
C ALA A 22 -9.20 1.48 7.71
N ARG A 23 -8.71 0.41 8.34
CA ARG A 23 -9.49 -0.82 8.57
C ARG A 23 -10.73 -0.53 9.40
N ARG A 24 -10.56 0.22 10.50
CA ARG A 24 -11.67 0.61 11.37
C ARG A 24 -12.74 1.41 10.62
N TYR A 25 -12.32 2.35 9.77
CA TYR A 25 -13.25 3.10 8.92
C TYR A 25 -14.07 2.18 8.00
N LEU A 26 -13.43 1.22 7.31
CA LEU A 26 -14.15 0.29 6.42
C LEU A 26 -15.12 -0.59 7.20
N GLU A 27 -14.69 -1.10 8.36
CA GLU A 27 -15.51 -1.90 9.27
C GLU A 27 -16.73 -1.11 9.80
N ASP A 28 -16.52 0.12 10.26
CA ASP A 28 -17.58 0.99 10.80
C ASP A 28 -18.62 1.40 9.74
N ASN A 29 -18.22 1.43 8.46
CA ASN A 29 -19.11 1.74 7.33
C ASN A 29 -19.67 0.48 6.64
N GLY A 30 -19.39 -0.72 7.15
CA GLY A 30 -19.86 -1.98 6.56
C GLY A 30 -19.31 -2.27 5.16
N ILE A 31 -18.15 -1.72 4.82
CA ILE A 31 -17.50 -1.90 3.52
C ILE A 31 -16.66 -3.17 3.58
N ASP A 32 -16.98 -4.15 2.72
CA ASP A 32 -16.25 -5.40 2.64
C ASP A 32 -14.86 -5.21 2.01
N TYR A 33 -13.83 -5.78 2.64
CA TYR A 33 -12.46 -5.68 2.17
C TYR A 33 -11.63 -6.89 2.60
N LYS A 34 -10.66 -7.27 1.77
CA LYS A 34 -9.58 -8.19 2.16
C LYS A 34 -8.36 -7.39 2.60
N PHE A 35 -7.75 -7.77 3.71
CA PHE A 35 -6.45 -7.23 4.12
C PHE A 35 -5.33 -8.16 3.64
N HIS A 36 -4.32 -7.59 2.99
CA HIS A 36 -3.09 -8.26 2.55
C HIS A 36 -1.90 -7.64 3.30
N ASP A 37 -1.28 -8.41 4.18
CA ASP A 37 -0.13 -7.97 4.97
C ASP A 37 1.17 -8.35 4.27
N TYR A 38 1.97 -7.35 3.88
CA TYR A 38 3.24 -7.59 3.20
C TYR A 38 4.22 -8.49 3.97
N ARG A 39 4.11 -8.57 5.30
CA ARG A 39 4.98 -9.42 6.13
C ARG A 39 4.49 -10.85 6.27
N VAL A 40 3.19 -11.08 6.10
CA VAL A 40 2.56 -12.39 6.29
C VAL A 40 2.27 -13.04 4.95
N ASP A 41 1.64 -12.28 4.05
CA ASP A 41 1.23 -12.72 2.72
C ASP A 41 2.30 -12.44 1.65
N GLY A 42 3.31 -11.62 1.97
CA GLY A 42 4.41 -11.26 1.09
C GLY A 42 4.06 -10.14 0.11
N ILE A 43 5.06 -9.69 -0.64
CA ILE A 43 4.89 -8.88 -1.84
C ILE A 43 5.90 -9.37 -2.88
N ASP A 44 5.44 -9.60 -4.10
CA ASP A 44 6.27 -10.05 -5.20
C ASP A 44 6.42 -8.96 -6.27
N ASP A 45 7.28 -9.24 -7.25
CA ASP A 45 7.57 -8.34 -8.36
C ASP A 45 6.33 -8.01 -9.19
N ALA A 46 5.43 -8.99 -9.38
CA ALA A 46 4.22 -8.83 -10.17
C ALA A 46 3.23 -7.86 -9.51
N LEU A 47 3.01 -7.98 -8.20
CA LEU A 47 2.15 -7.07 -7.45
C LEU A 47 2.76 -5.67 -7.35
N LEU A 48 4.06 -5.59 -7.08
CA LEU A 48 4.73 -4.29 -6.97
C LEU A 48 4.77 -3.55 -8.31
N SER A 49 4.99 -4.27 -9.42
CA SER A 49 4.94 -3.71 -10.77
C SER A 49 3.58 -3.11 -11.09
N GLN A 50 2.48 -3.77 -10.70
CA GLN A 50 1.12 -3.21 -10.86
C GLN A 50 0.95 -1.91 -10.08
N PHE A 51 1.46 -1.84 -8.85
CA PHE A 51 1.42 -0.61 -8.07
C PHE A 51 2.23 0.50 -8.73
N ILE A 52 3.43 0.19 -9.23
CA ILE A 52 4.30 1.17 -9.89
C ILE A 52 3.64 1.70 -11.16
N GLU A 53 3.05 0.83 -11.98
CA GLU A 53 2.36 1.22 -13.21
C GLU A 53 1.20 2.18 -12.94
N LYS A 54 0.44 1.95 -11.86
CA LYS A 54 -0.76 2.72 -11.54
C LYS A 54 -0.49 3.99 -10.74
N LEU A 55 0.49 3.96 -9.85
CA LEU A 55 0.72 5.01 -8.85
C LEU A 55 2.02 5.79 -9.06
N GLY A 56 2.96 5.24 -9.83
CA GLY A 56 4.34 5.73 -9.89
C GLY A 56 5.15 5.28 -8.67
N TRP A 57 6.43 4.99 -8.90
CA TRP A 57 7.32 4.50 -7.85
C TRP A 57 7.57 5.55 -6.76
N GLU A 58 7.58 6.84 -7.11
CA GLU A 58 7.82 7.93 -6.15
C GLU A 58 6.75 8.00 -5.06
N VAL A 59 5.50 7.69 -5.42
CA VAL A 59 4.36 7.67 -4.49
C VAL A 59 4.47 6.48 -3.53
N LEU A 60 4.97 5.34 -4.02
CA LEU A 60 5.10 4.11 -3.26
C LEU A 60 6.24 4.15 -2.24
N VAL A 61 7.32 4.86 -2.52
CA VAL A 61 8.44 4.96 -1.58
C VAL A 61 8.07 5.89 -0.42
N ASN A 62 7.93 5.34 0.79
CA ASN A 62 7.67 6.13 1.99
C ASN A 62 8.94 6.83 2.49
N LYS A 63 9.30 7.94 1.85
CA LYS A 63 10.45 8.79 2.24
C LYS A 63 10.32 9.40 3.65
N ARG A 64 9.11 9.40 4.22
CA ARG A 64 8.81 9.86 5.60
C ARG A 64 8.84 8.73 6.63
N GLY A 65 9.08 7.49 6.22
CA GLY A 65 9.14 6.32 7.10
C GLY A 65 10.46 6.22 7.87
N THR A 66 10.46 5.51 9.00
CA THR A 66 11.68 5.26 9.78
C THR A 66 12.67 4.40 9.03
N THR A 67 12.22 3.39 8.27
CA THR A 67 13.08 2.53 7.45
C THR A 67 13.86 3.35 6.41
N TRP A 68 13.19 4.25 5.67
CA TRP A 68 13.87 5.14 4.72
C TRP A 68 14.89 6.07 5.41
N ARG A 69 14.54 6.63 6.57
CA ARG A 69 15.46 7.52 7.32
C ARG A 69 16.72 6.79 7.80
N LYS A 70 16.65 5.49 8.05
CA LYS A 70 17.78 4.66 8.49
C LYS A 70 18.73 4.30 7.35
N LEU A 71 18.32 4.42 6.10
CA LEU A 71 19.20 4.23 4.95
C LEU A 71 20.33 5.26 4.97
N SER A 72 21.50 4.83 4.53
CA SER A 72 22.61 5.71 4.19
C SER A 72 22.25 6.61 3.01
N ASP A 73 23.00 7.71 2.84
CA ASP A 73 22.76 8.62 1.71
C ASP A 73 23.06 7.95 0.37
N SER A 74 24.02 7.01 0.32
CA SER A 74 24.30 6.19 -0.86
C SER A 74 23.09 5.34 -1.27
N GLU A 75 22.45 4.66 -0.30
CA GLU A 75 21.26 3.86 -0.55
C GLU A 75 20.08 4.72 -1.01
N LYS A 76 19.88 5.90 -0.41
CA LYS A 76 18.82 6.83 -0.85
C LYS A 76 19.06 7.35 -2.26
N ASN A 77 20.31 7.72 -2.58
CA ASN A 77 20.70 8.25 -3.89
C ASN A 77 20.68 7.18 -4.99
N ALA A 78 20.71 5.90 -4.63
CA ALA A 78 20.58 4.81 -5.58
C ALA A 78 19.13 4.61 -6.08
N VAL A 79 18.13 5.17 -5.38
CA VAL A 79 16.71 5.07 -5.77
C VAL A 79 16.33 6.23 -6.69
N VAL A 80 16.49 6.01 -7.99
CA VAL A 80 16.37 7.04 -9.05
C VAL A 80 15.28 6.75 -10.08
N ASP A 81 14.79 5.52 -10.13
CA ASP A 81 13.82 5.04 -11.11
C ASP A 81 12.98 3.88 -10.56
N ALA A 82 12.04 3.39 -11.38
CA ALA A 82 11.18 2.28 -11.02
C ALA A 82 11.96 0.97 -10.72
N ALA A 83 13.06 0.71 -11.43
CA ALA A 83 13.83 -0.52 -11.26
C ALA A 83 14.58 -0.54 -9.92
N SER A 84 15.28 0.55 -9.60
CA SER A 84 15.96 0.75 -8.32
C SER A 84 14.98 0.81 -7.15
N ALA A 85 13.82 1.44 -7.32
CA ALA A 85 12.74 1.43 -6.34
C ALA A 85 12.18 0.02 -6.11
N THR A 86 11.95 -0.76 -7.16
CA THR A 86 11.46 -2.14 -7.05
C THR A 86 12.40 -2.98 -6.21
N LYS A 87 13.71 -2.93 -6.52
CA LYS A 87 14.74 -3.69 -5.80
C LYS A 87 14.72 -3.39 -4.30
N ILE A 88 14.67 -2.11 -3.92
CA ILE A 88 14.72 -1.73 -2.50
C ILE A 88 13.39 -1.99 -1.78
N LEU A 89 12.24 -1.87 -2.45
CA LEU A 89 10.93 -2.11 -1.87
C LEU A 89 10.64 -3.60 -1.68
N LEU A 90 11.14 -4.47 -2.56
CA LEU A 90 11.07 -5.93 -2.35
C LEU A 90 11.99 -6.38 -1.20
N ALA A 91 13.17 -5.78 -1.08
CA ALA A 91 14.08 -6.06 0.03
C ALA A 91 13.52 -5.57 1.37
N GLU A 92 12.87 -4.41 1.38
CA GLU A 92 12.34 -3.76 2.57
C GLU A 92 10.87 -3.31 2.39
N PRO A 93 9.88 -4.23 2.40
CA PRO A 93 8.47 -3.91 2.18
C PRO A 93 7.89 -2.90 3.19
N ALA A 94 8.54 -2.72 4.34
CA ALA A 94 8.17 -1.69 5.31
C ALA A 94 8.34 -0.25 4.80
N MET A 95 9.08 -0.04 3.70
CA MET A 95 9.19 1.23 3.00
C MET A 95 8.06 1.52 2.02
N ILE A 96 7.21 0.54 1.73
CA ILE A 96 6.04 0.77 0.88
C ILE A 96 5.04 1.66 1.65
N LYS A 97 4.62 2.74 1.00
CA LYS A 97 3.60 3.66 1.51
C LYS A 97 2.28 2.92 1.65
N ARG A 98 1.59 3.17 2.76
CA ARG A 98 0.46 2.36 3.21
C ARG A 98 -0.59 3.19 3.95
N PRO A 99 -1.87 2.78 3.97
CA PRO A 99 -2.44 1.69 3.17
C PRO A 99 -2.38 1.97 1.66
N ILE A 100 -2.44 0.92 0.86
CA ILE A 100 -2.88 1.00 -0.54
C ILE A 100 -4.23 0.29 -0.58
N LEU A 101 -5.30 1.03 -0.89
CA LEU A 101 -6.64 0.48 -1.05
C LEU A 101 -6.91 0.35 -2.56
N VAL A 102 -7.27 -0.86 -2.98
CA VAL A 102 -7.56 -1.19 -4.37
C VAL A 102 -9.00 -1.62 -4.46
N SER A 103 -9.78 -0.99 -5.33
CA SER A 103 -11.17 -1.36 -5.59
C SER A 103 -11.25 -2.46 -6.66
N SER A 104 -12.37 -3.17 -6.71
CA SER A 104 -12.61 -4.26 -7.67
C SER A 104 -12.60 -3.82 -9.14
N ASP A 105 -12.83 -2.53 -9.40
CA ASP A 105 -12.75 -1.92 -10.74
C ASP A 105 -11.33 -1.43 -11.11
N GLY A 106 -10.34 -1.65 -10.23
CA GLY A 106 -8.93 -1.35 -10.51
C GLY A 106 -8.52 0.11 -10.22
N CYS A 107 -9.29 0.84 -9.42
CA CYS A 107 -8.87 2.13 -8.88
C CYS A 107 -7.99 1.94 -7.63
N TYR A 108 -7.10 2.91 -7.39
CA TYR A 108 -6.12 2.85 -6.30
C TYR A 108 -6.17 4.12 -5.46
N LEU A 109 -6.10 3.95 -4.13
CA LEU A 109 -5.96 5.04 -3.18
C LEU A 109 -4.79 4.75 -2.24
N VAL A 110 -3.90 5.74 -2.04
CA VAL A 110 -2.70 5.61 -1.23
C VAL A 110 -2.77 6.50 0.00
N GLY A 111 -2.57 5.89 1.18
CA GLY A 111 -2.70 6.56 2.46
C GLY A 111 -4.13 6.47 3.00
N PHE A 112 -4.39 7.23 4.06
CA PHE A 112 -5.70 7.28 4.68
C PHE A 112 -6.03 8.71 5.09
N SER A 113 -7.16 9.17 4.61
CA SER A 113 -7.91 10.29 5.17
C SER A 113 -9.40 9.95 5.07
N ILE A 114 -10.20 10.49 5.98
CA ILE A 114 -11.66 10.25 5.99
C ILE A 114 -12.28 10.76 4.70
N ASP A 115 -11.89 11.95 4.23
CA ASP A 115 -12.46 12.57 3.04
C ASP A 115 -12.17 11.79 1.76
N GLU A 116 -10.92 11.32 1.58
CA GLU A 116 -10.57 10.51 0.41
C GLU A 116 -11.27 9.14 0.44
N TYR A 117 -11.35 8.50 1.61
CA TYR A 117 -12.06 7.23 1.74
C TYR A 117 -13.56 7.41 1.48
N ASN A 118 -14.18 8.46 2.02
CA ASN A 118 -15.58 8.81 1.74
C ASN A 118 -15.84 8.99 0.26
N GLN A 119 -14.90 9.54 -0.51
CA GLN A 119 -15.06 9.72 -1.96
C GLN A 119 -14.80 8.42 -2.72
N PHE A 120 -13.81 7.65 -2.27
CA PHE A 120 -13.34 6.45 -2.95
C PHE A 120 -14.24 5.24 -2.74
N THR A 121 -14.93 5.15 -1.59
CA THR A 121 -15.75 3.98 -1.22
C THR A 121 -17.26 4.21 -1.41
N LYS A 122 -17.64 5.25 -2.15
CA LYS A 122 -19.04 5.59 -2.45
C LYS A 122 -19.59 4.85 -3.65
#